data_AF-A0A2D5H8J9-F1
#
_entry.id   AF-A0A2D5H8J9-F1
#
_cell.length_a   1.000
_cell.length_b   1.000
_cell.length_c   1.000
_cell.angle_alpha   90.00
_cell.angle_beta   90.00
_cell.angle_gamma   90.00
#
_symmetry.space_group_name_H-M   'P 1'
#
loop_
_entity.id
_entity.type
_entity.pdbx_description
1 polymer ?
#
loop_
_entity_poly.entity_id
_entity_poly.type
_entity_poly.pdbx_seq_one_letter_code
_entity_poly.pdbx_strand_id
1 'polypeptide(L)'
;MQPLFALHWFNPLAWAAWRALRGDQEVACDARVVAGRDRSIRARYGQLIASYAAGTRLALAAPMAGPLTGDKPIIHRLKALAHKDVTPARRVLGRSLFAMAIVAVPATATVSYAAMEEPEELQPVDVPEVPAVPAPPEAPTPVAALDAPEPPAAPEPPRWDGSEAEVPAPPVPPSPPAEHKTVWIHKSVDREAERSAALAERQAAQAERRAERGQRQMERQVERQSAQAERQAAQAERMAAEAMARAPKVEESVTRDGKKVIRIVQKSRDGKQVVKQEMVLDEDCPADSPRSTRDGSHSWTVICTGAPKVAMTATIKALKSARQAIVSERNLGEDVRAEILADLDREIADAFKEMHEVN
;
A
#
# COMPACT_ATOMS: atom_id res chain seq x y z
N MET A 1 -6.31 5.87 -3.32
CA MET A 1 -5.73 6.14 -1.98
C MET A 1 -6.78 6.50 -0.91
N GLN A 2 -7.91 7.15 -1.24
CA GLN A 2 -8.91 7.54 -0.23
C GLN A 2 -9.67 6.39 0.50
N PRO A 3 -10.02 5.23 -0.09
CA PRO A 3 -10.84 4.24 0.60
C PRO A 3 -10.09 3.51 1.73
N LEU A 4 -8.78 3.29 1.60
CA LEU A 4 -7.98 2.62 2.64
C LEU A 4 -7.88 3.44 3.92
N PHE A 5 -7.76 4.77 3.83
CA PHE A 5 -7.76 5.64 5.01
C PHE A 5 -9.16 5.79 5.62
N ALA A 6 -10.22 5.73 4.80
CA ALA A 6 -11.59 5.71 5.31
C ALA A 6 -11.86 4.44 6.14
N LEU A 7 -11.29 3.30 5.73
CA LEU A 7 -11.37 2.04 6.49
C LEU A 7 -10.52 2.06 7.77
N HIS A 8 -9.38 2.76 7.76
CA HIS A 8 -8.44 2.82 8.88
C HIS A 8 -8.47 4.15 9.64
N TRP A 9 -9.60 4.86 9.62
CA TRP A 9 -9.73 6.21 10.19
C TRP A 9 -9.41 6.25 11.69
N PHE A 10 -9.64 5.14 12.41
CA PHE A 10 -9.34 4.99 13.83
C PHE A 10 -7.89 4.54 14.13
N ASN A 11 -7.12 4.15 13.11
CA ASN A 11 -5.79 3.57 13.32
C ASN A 11 -4.71 4.66 13.44
N PRO A 12 -4.11 4.90 14.62
CA PRO A 12 -3.07 5.92 14.78
C PRO A 12 -1.81 5.65 13.95
N LEU A 13 -1.50 4.38 13.66
CA LEU A 13 -0.37 3.99 12.80
C LEU A 13 -0.62 4.40 11.35
N ALA A 14 -1.87 4.29 10.87
CA ALA A 14 -2.22 4.73 9.51
C ALA A 14 -2.01 6.25 9.35
N TRP A 15 -2.40 7.04 10.36
CA TRP A 15 -2.15 8.48 10.38
C TRP A 15 -0.67 8.84 10.49
N ALA A 16 0.11 8.07 11.28
CA ALA A 16 1.55 8.26 11.39
C ALA A 16 2.26 7.95 10.06
N ALA A 17 1.91 6.83 9.42
CA ALA A 17 2.42 6.43 8.12
C ALA A 17 2.05 7.45 7.03
N TRP A 18 0.82 7.98 7.04
CA TRP A 18 0.40 9.02 6.11
C TRP A 18 1.23 10.30 6.25
N ARG A 19 1.47 10.75 7.48
CA ARG A 19 2.31 11.92 7.75
C ARG A 19 3.75 11.69 7.31
N ALA A 20 4.31 10.51 7.58
CA ALA A 20 5.65 10.13 7.11
C ALA A 20 5.73 10.14 5.58
N LEU A 21 4.79 9.47 4.89
CA LEU A 21 4.72 9.41 3.44
C LEU A 21 4.65 10.81 2.80
N ARG A 22 3.88 11.72 3.37
CA ARG A 22 3.79 13.11 2.91
C ARG A 22 5.14 13.84 3.05
N GLY A 23 5.83 13.64 4.17
CA GLY A 23 7.19 14.17 4.37
C GLY A 23 8.17 13.62 3.33
N ASP A 24 8.10 12.33 3.04
CA ASP A 24 8.95 11.68 2.03
C ASP A 24 8.67 12.21 0.61
N GLN A 25 7.40 12.48 0.28
CA GLN A 25 7.02 13.09 -0.99
C GLN A 25 7.62 14.49 -1.18
N GLU A 26 7.62 15.33 -0.14
CA GLU A 26 8.23 16.66 -0.20
C GLU A 26 9.75 16.57 -0.46
N VAL A 27 10.46 15.70 0.27
CA VAL A 27 11.90 15.51 0.08
C VAL A 27 12.23 14.97 -1.31
N ALA A 28 11.43 14.04 -1.83
CA ALA A 28 11.60 13.50 -3.17
C ALA A 28 11.36 14.54 -4.28
N CYS A 29 10.35 15.39 -4.10
CA CYS A 29 10.08 16.51 -5.00
C CYS A 29 11.23 17.53 -4.97
N ASP A 30 11.67 17.95 -3.78
CA ASP A 30 12.79 18.87 -3.61
C ASP A 30 14.06 18.32 -4.29
N ALA A 31 14.36 17.03 -4.08
CA ALA A 31 15.50 16.35 -4.70
C ALA A 31 15.42 16.32 -6.23
N ARG A 32 14.22 16.13 -6.81
CA ARG A 32 14.01 16.18 -8.26
C ARG A 32 14.22 17.57 -8.83
N VAL A 33 13.76 18.62 -8.13
CA VAL A 33 13.90 20.01 -8.57
C VAL A 33 15.38 20.39 -8.70
N VAL A 34 16.21 19.95 -7.76
CA VAL A 34 17.65 20.27 -7.73
C VAL A 34 18.55 19.22 -8.37
N ALA A 35 17.99 18.16 -8.95
CA ALA A 35 18.75 17.09 -9.57
C ALA A 35 19.65 17.63 -10.70
N GLY A 36 20.95 17.32 -10.65
CA GLY A 36 21.91 17.78 -11.65
C GLY A 36 22.21 19.29 -11.62
N ARG A 37 21.76 20.02 -10.59
CA ARG A 37 22.06 21.45 -10.41
C ARG A 37 23.30 21.63 -9.54
N ASP A 38 24.02 22.72 -9.79
CA ASP A 38 25.18 23.11 -9.00
C ASP A 38 24.82 23.46 -7.54
N ARG A 39 25.81 23.42 -6.65
CA ARG A 39 25.65 23.69 -5.22
C ARG A 39 25.11 25.10 -4.94
N SER A 40 25.45 26.08 -5.78
CA SER A 40 24.93 27.45 -5.68
C SER A 40 23.41 27.52 -5.87
N ILE A 41 22.87 26.82 -6.86
CA ILE A 41 21.42 26.73 -7.12
C ILE A 41 20.69 25.97 -6.02
N ARG A 42 21.28 24.89 -5.50
CA ARG A 42 20.77 24.16 -4.34
C ARG A 42 20.65 25.06 -3.11
N ALA A 43 21.66 25.89 -2.85
CA ALA A 43 21.66 26.83 -1.74
C ALA A 43 20.57 27.90 -1.88
N ARG A 44 20.42 28.51 -3.07
CA ARG A 44 19.35 29.48 -3.35
C ARG A 44 17.95 28.86 -3.20
N TYR A 45 17.77 27.62 -3.67
CA TYR A 45 16.51 26.89 -3.50
C TYR A 45 16.21 26.58 -2.03
N GLY A 46 17.22 26.20 -1.24
CA GLY A 46 17.09 26.03 0.20
C GLY A 46 16.71 27.33 0.92
N GLN A 47 17.29 28.46 0.52
CA GLN A 47 16.92 29.79 1.04
C GLN A 47 15.47 30.16 0.72
N LEU A 48 14.99 29.83 -0.48
CA LEU A 48 13.59 30.01 -0.87
C LEU A 48 12.65 29.17 0.00
N ILE A 49 12.97 27.89 0.23
CA ILE A 49 12.17 27.02 1.11
C ILE A 49 12.15 27.58 2.56
N ALA A 50 13.30 28.06 3.05
CA ALA A 50 13.40 28.66 4.38
C ALA A 50 12.61 29.98 4.50
N SER A 51 12.61 30.84 3.48
CA SER A 51 11.86 32.10 3.50
C SER A 51 10.34 31.88 3.51
N TYR A 52 9.86 30.88 2.76
CA TYR A 52 8.45 30.48 2.82
C TYR A 52 8.06 29.90 4.18
N ALA A 53 8.93 29.08 4.79
CA ALA A 53 8.68 28.53 6.12
C ALA A 53 8.69 29.62 7.21
N ALA A 54 9.54 30.63 7.07
CA ALA A 54 9.59 31.78 7.99
C ALA A 54 8.37 32.73 7.83
N GLY A 55 7.77 32.80 6.63
CA GLY A 55 6.64 33.68 6.31
C GLY A 55 5.25 33.10 6.58
N THR A 56 5.10 31.81 6.88
CA THR A 56 3.78 31.15 6.91
C THR A 56 3.07 31.25 8.26
N ARG A 57 2.32 32.35 8.45
CA ARG A 57 0.98 32.34 9.08
C ARG A 57 -0.12 31.92 8.08
N LEU A 58 0.21 31.03 7.14
CA LEU A 58 -0.62 30.62 5.99
C LEU A 58 -1.22 29.20 6.14
N ALA A 59 -1.44 28.77 7.38
CA ALA A 59 -2.00 27.46 7.72
C ALA A 59 -3.49 27.27 7.32
N LEU A 60 -4.08 28.14 6.49
CA LEU A 60 -5.53 28.21 6.28
C LEU A 60 -6.02 27.87 4.85
N ALA A 61 -5.15 27.49 3.91
CA ALA A 61 -5.58 27.26 2.52
C ALA A 61 -5.62 25.79 2.05
N ALA A 62 -5.34 24.81 2.92
CA ALA A 62 -5.40 23.40 2.53
C ALA A 62 -6.03 22.54 3.64
N PRO A 63 -7.34 22.22 3.55
CA PRO A 63 -8.02 21.34 4.51
C PRO A 63 -7.44 19.92 4.56
N MET A 64 -6.62 19.56 3.57
CA MET A 64 -5.96 18.24 3.42
C MET A 64 -4.46 18.28 3.73
N ALA A 65 -3.87 19.47 3.92
CA ALA A 65 -2.56 19.60 4.52
C ALA A 65 -2.79 19.81 6.01
N GLY A 66 -2.89 18.68 6.75
CA GLY A 66 -2.95 18.71 8.20
C GLY A 66 -1.90 19.67 8.76
N PRO A 67 -2.18 20.31 9.91
CA PRO A 67 -1.35 21.37 10.40
C PRO A 67 0.08 20.84 10.50
N LEU A 68 1.00 21.52 9.82
CA LEU A 68 2.45 21.29 9.88
C LEU A 68 2.95 21.73 11.26
N THR A 69 2.32 21.23 12.32
CA THR A 69 2.67 21.50 13.71
C THR A 69 3.88 20.65 14.05
N GLY A 70 5.04 21.20 13.74
CA GLY A 70 6.32 20.71 14.22
C GLY A 70 7.39 21.27 13.33
N ASP A 71 8.42 21.88 13.90
CA ASP A 71 9.56 22.49 13.19
C ASP A 71 10.52 21.45 12.58
N LYS A 72 10.20 20.15 12.72
CA LYS A 72 11.01 19.01 12.28
C LYS A 72 11.03 18.74 10.75
N PRO A 73 9.99 19.00 9.94
CA PRO A 73 9.98 18.68 8.52
C PRO A 73 10.83 19.65 7.70
N ILE A 74 10.90 20.93 8.08
CA ILE A 74 11.68 21.94 7.33
C ILE A 74 13.19 21.70 7.48
N ILE A 75 13.65 21.43 8.71
CA ILE A 75 15.06 21.12 8.99
C ILE A 75 15.48 19.86 8.22
N HIS A 76 14.61 18.84 8.19
CA HIS A 76 14.89 17.60 7.47
C HIS A 76 15.03 17.84 5.95
N ARG A 77 14.16 18.66 5.36
CA ARG A 77 14.23 19.03 3.93
C ARG A 77 15.49 19.81 3.61
N LEU A 78 15.84 20.80 4.43
CA LEU A 78 17.08 21.58 4.24
C LEU A 78 18.34 20.72 4.39
N LYS A 79 18.34 19.79 5.34
CA LYS A 79 19.44 18.83 5.51
C LYS A 79 19.54 17.87 4.31
N ALA A 80 18.42 17.39 3.79
CA ALA A 80 18.39 16.54 2.60
C ALA A 80 18.95 17.26 1.36
N LEU A 81 18.66 18.56 1.20
CA LEU A 81 19.21 19.40 0.13
C LEU A 81 20.73 19.64 0.25
N ALA A 82 21.26 19.65 1.48
CA ALA A 82 22.68 19.88 1.75
C ALA A 82 23.55 18.63 1.52
N HIS A 83 22.96 17.43 1.48
CA HIS A 83 23.70 16.19 1.26
C HIS A 83 24.13 16.02 -0.20
N LYS A 84 25.31 15.42 -0.42
CA LYS A 84 25.79 15.05 -1.75
C LYS A 84 24.88 14.01 -2.39
N ASP A 85 24.80 14.02 -3.71
CA ASP A 85 24.00 13.08 -4.46
C ASP A 85 24.34 11.63 -4.10
N VAL A 86 23.30 10.81 -3.95
CA VAL A 86 23.45 9.39 -3.65
C VAL A 86 24.21 8.73 -4.81
N THR A 87 25.33 8.05 -4.49
CA THR A 87 26.15 7.35 -5.47
C THR A 87 25.34 6.28 -6.22
N PRO A 88 25.67 5.97 -7.48
CA PRO A 88 24.93 4.97 -8.27
C PRO A 88 24.89 3.60 -7.58
N ALA A 89 25.99 3.18 -6.93
CA ALA A 89 26.05 1.95 -6.15
C ALA A 89 25.01 1.91 -5.00
N ARG A 90 24.86 3.01 -4.27
CA ARG A 90 23.86 3.11 -3.19
C ARG A 90 22.43 3.11 -3.73
N ARG A 91 22.19 3.66 -4.93
CA ARG A 91 20.87 3.60 -5.58
C ARG A 91 20.50 2.18 -5.99
N VAL A 92 21.46 1.44 -6.55
CA VAL A 92 21.26 0.03 -6.92
C VAL A 92 20.97 -0.82 -5.67
N LEU A 93 21.75 -0.63 -4.60
CA LEU A 93 21.53 -1.33 -3.33
C LEU A 93 20.15 -1.01 -2.72
N GLY A 94 19.73 0.27 -2.74
CA GLY A 94 18.41 0.65 -2.26
C GLY A 94 17.28 0.00 -3.07
N ARG A 95 17.43 -0.06 -4.39
CA ARG A 95 16.48 -0.74 -5.29
C ARG A 95 16.43 -2.25 -5.05
N SER A 96 17.57 -2.90 -4.86
CA SER A 96 17.63 -4.34 -4.61
C SER A 96 17.02 -4.71 -3.27
N LEU A 97 17.26 -3.91 -2.21
CA LEU A 97 16.65 -4.11 -0.90
C LEU A 97 15.13 -3.91 -0.95
N PHE A 98 14.66 -2.91 -1.68
CA PHE A 98 13.21 -2.69 -1.85
C PHE A 98 12.54 -3.82 -2.64
N ALA A 99 13.17 -4.27 -3.73
CA ALA A 99 12.68 -5.43 -4.49
C ALA A 99 12.67 -6.71 -3.62
N MET A 100 13.70 -6.92 -2.82
CA MET A 100 13.77 -8.04 -1.88
C MET A 100 12.67 -7.95 -0.81
N ALA A 101 12.37 -6.76 -0.28
CA ALA A 101 11.26 -6.57 0.65
C ALA A 101 9.89 -6.88 0.01
N ILE A 102 9.66 -6.48 -1.25
CA ILE A 102 8.43 -6.81 -1.99
C ILE A 102 8.26 -8.32 -2.15
N VAL A 103 9.35 -9.08 -2.33
CA VAL A 103 9.29 -10.53 -2.47
C VAL A 103 9.21 -11.23 -1.11
N ALA A 104 10.02 -10.80 -0.15
CA ALA A 104 10.15 -11.44 1.16
C ALA A 104 8.91 -11.21 2.05
N VAL A 105 8.31 -10.01 2.06
CA VAL A 105 7.18 -9.71 2.95
C VAL A 105 5.95 -10.59 2.63
N PRO A 106 5.50 -10.75 1.37
CA PRO A 106 4.44 -11.70 1.03
C PRO A 106 4.84 -13.16 1.27
N ALA A 107 6.10 -13.53 1.01
CA ALA A 107 6.59 -14.89 1.27
C ALA A 107 6.57 -15.26 2.76
N THR A 108 6.68 -14.27 3.66
CA THR A 108 6.47 -14.48 5.10
C THR A 108 5.00 -14.47 5.53
N ALA A 109 4.08 -13.94 4.71
CA ALA A 109 2.64 -13.93 4.98
C ALA A 109 1.93 -15.22 4.50
N THR A 110 2.54 -16.00 3.59
CA THR A 110 1.98 -17.27 3.08
C THR A 110 2.12 -18.46 4.03
N VAL A 111 2.66 -18.30 5.24
CA VAL A 111 2.87 -19.41 6.20
C VAL A 111 1.79 -19.51 7.29
N SER A 112 0.76 -18.64 7.30
CA SER A 112 -0.30 -18.66 8.34
C SER A 112 -1.72 -18.94 7.84
N TYR A 113 -1.87 -19.77 6.80
CA TYR A 113 -3.21 -20.26 6.38
C TYR A 113 -3.21 -21.68 5.83
N ALA A 114 -2.31 -22.56 6.29
CA ALA A 114 -2.27 -23.97 5.91
C ALA A 114 -2.46 -24.94 7.10
N ALA A 115 -2.92 -24.45 8.25
CA ALA A 115 -3.18 -25.26 9.44
C ALA A 115 -4.67 -25.38 9.79
N MET A 116 -5.57 -25.16 8.82
CA MET A 116 -6.99 -25.47 8.97
C MET A 116 -7.49 -26.11 7.67
N GLU A 117 -7.29 -27.43 7.55
CA GLU A 117 -8.13 -28.42 6.85
C GLU A 117 -7.28 -29.67 6.54
N GLU A 118 -7.21 -30.59 7.49
CA GLU A 118 -7.33 -32.01 7.15
C GLU A 118 -8.66 -32.50 7.73
N PRO A 119 -9.58 -33.06 6.92
CA PRO A 119 -10.62 -33.90 7.46
C PRO A 119 -9.94 -35.16 7.95
N GLU A 120 -9.75 -35.26 9.26
CA GLU A 120 -9.29 -36.46 9.93
C GLU A 120 -10.31 -37.58 9.64
N GLU A 121 -9.98 -38.44 8.67
CA GLU A 121 -10.64 -39.72 8.50
C GLU A 121 -10.47 -40.50 9.81
N LEU A 122 -11.59 -40.65 10.51
CA LEU A 122 -11.74 -41.44 11.71
C LEU A 122 -11.21 -42.87 11.48
N GLN A 123 -9.99 -43.14 11.93
CA GLN A 123 -9.56 -44.49 12.28
C GLN A 123 -10.01 -44.80 13.71
N PRO A 124 -10.58 -45.99 13.98
CA PRO A 124 -11.10 -46.33 15.28
C PRO A 124 -9.93 -46.66 16.22
N VAL A 125 -9.78 -45.88 17.30
CA VAL A 125 -8.89 -46.21 18.40
C VAL A 125 -9.70 -46.19 19.70
N ASP A 126 -9.55 -47.27 20.45
CA ASP A 126 -10.37 -47.71 21.58
C ASP A 126 -10.72 -46.62 22.59
N VAL A 127 -12.01 -46.59 22.94
CA VAL A 127 -12.59 -45.71 23.95
C VAL A 127 -12.22 -46.25 25.35
N PRO A 128 -11.54 -45.49 26.22
CA PRO A 128 -11.45 -45.82 27.62
C PRO A 128 -12.77 -45.48 28.33
N GLU A 129 -13.20 -46.42 29.18
CA GLU A 129 -14.46 -46.50 29.90
C GLU A 129 -14.86 -45.20 30.63
N VAL A 130 -16.03 -44.66 30.26
CA VAL A 130 -16.67 -43.52 30.93
C VAL A 130 -17.56 -44.06 32.05
N PRO A 131 -17.48 -43.55 33.30
CA PRO A 131 -18.33 -44.00 34.39
C PRO A 131 -19.80 -43.64 34.16
N ALA A 132 -20.68 -44.56 34.51
CA ALA A 132 -22.11 -44.55 34.21
C ALA A 132 -22.89 -43.33 34.77
N VAL A 133 -23.71 -42.74 33.92
CA VAL A 133 -24.79 -41.80 34.27
C VAL A 133 -26.08 -42.62 34.46
N PRO A 134 -26.89 -42.37 35.52
CA PRO A 134 -27.98 -43.28 35.91
C PRO A 134 -29.18 -43.19 34.96
N ALA A 135 -29.83 -44.34 34.77
CA ALA A 135 -30.89 -44.53 33.79
C ALA A 135 -32.21 -43.77 34.13
N PRO A 136 -32.89 -43.17 33.13
CA PRO A 136 -34.26 -42.68 33.25
C PRO A 136 -35.29 -43.82 33.26
N PRO A 137 -36.50 -43.61 33.83
CA PRO A 137 -37.44 -44.68 34.17
C PRO A 137 -38.15 -45.30 32.95
N GLU A 138 -38.39 -46.62 33.04
CA GLU A 138 -39.07 -47.45 32.05
C GLU A 138 -40.53 -47.04 31.77
N ALA A 139 -40.88 -47.04 30.49
CA ALA A 139 -42.25 -47.06 29.99
C ALA A 139 -42.50 -48.38 29.22
N PRO A 140 -43.73 -48.90 29.24
CA PRO A 140 -44.00 -50.35 29.24
C PRO A 140 -43.81 -51.06 27.89
N THR A 141 -43.41 -52.32 28.00
CA THR A 141 -43.22 -53.32 26.93
C THR A 141 -44.49 -53.60 26.13
N PRO A 142 -44.41 -53.69 24.78
CA PRO A 142 -45.43 -54.34 23.97
C PRO A 142 -45.42 -55.85 24.21
N VAL A 143 -46.62 -56.40 24.33
CA VAL A 143 -46.94 -57.79 24.68
C VAL A 143 -46.38 -58.78 23.67
N ALA A 144 -45.80 -59.87 24.18
CA ALA A 144 -45.31 -61.01 23.43
C ALA A 144 -46.43 -61.68 22.61
N ALA A 145 -46.18 -61.89 21.31
CA ALA A 145 -46.99 -62.78 20.49
C ALA A 145 -46.59 -64.23 20.75
N LEU A 146 -47.32 -64.83 21.68
CA LEU A 146 -47.78 -66.22 21.78
C LEU A 146 -47.05 -67.32 20.99
N ASP A 147 -46.52 -68.26 21.76
CA ASP A 147 -46.16 -69.63 21.38
C ASP A 147 -47.28 -70.36 20.64
N ALA A 148 -46.92 -71.03 19.54
CA ALA A 148 -47.73 -72.08 18.92
C ALA A 148 -47.28 -73.45 19.46
N PRO A 149 -48.22 -74.32 19.89
CA PRO A 149 -47.92 -75.51 20.69
C PRO A 149 -47.35 -76.70 19.91
N GLU A 150 -46.56 -77.51 20.63
CA GLU A 150 -45.85 -78.72 20.21
C GLU A 150 -46.81 -79.90 19.92
N PRO A 151 -46.59 -80.69 18.85
CA PRO A 151 -47.46 -81.80 18.47
C PRO A 151 -47.31 -83.04 19.39
N PRO A 152 -48.40 -83.77 19.68
CA PRO A 152 -48.39 -84.88 20.65
C PRO A 152 -47.70 -86.16 20.14
N ALA A 153 -47.13 -86.90 21.09
CA ALA A 153 -46.36 -88.13 20.88
C ALA A 153 -47.19 -89.29 20.29
N ALA A 154 -46.58 -90.00 19.34
CA ALA A 154 -47.14 -91.19 18.69
C ALA A 154 -46.98 -92.45 19.57
N PRO A 155 -47.97 -93.37 19.59
CA PRO A 155 -47.99 -94.55 20.46
C PRO A 155 -47.05 -95.69 20.02
N GLU A 156 -46.57 -96.45 21.01
CA GLU A 156 -45.65 -97.58 20.85
C GLU A 156 -46.26 -98.78 20.08
N PRO A 157 -45.51 -99.43 19.17
CA PRO A 157 -45.93 -100.65 18.49
C PRO A 157 -45.74 -101.91 19.36
N PRO A 158 -46.61 -102.94 19.20
CA PRO A 158 -46.59 -104.14 20.04
C PRO A 158 -45.42 -105.09 19.73
N ARG A 159 -44.99 -105.78 20.79
CA ARG A 159 -43.94 -106.80 20.79
C ARG A 159 -44.42 -108.07 20.09
N TRP A 160 -43.58 -108.61 19.21
CA TRP A 160 -43.71 -109.95 18.62
C TRP A 160 -42.53 -110.81 19.08
N ASP A 161 -42.85 -112.02 19.52
CA ASP A 161 -41.97 -113.11 19.93
C ASP A 161 -41.62 -114.01 18.73
N GLY A 162 -40.35 -114.38 18.58
CA GLY A 162 -39.94 -115.21 17.45
C GLY A 162 -38.46 -115.53 17.43
N SER A 163 -38.16 -116.68 18.03
CA SER A 163 -36.98 -117.56 17.92
C SER A 163 -36.02 -117.40 16.73
N GLU A 164 -34.73 -117.50 17.08
CA GLU A 164 -33.68 -118.34 16.48
C GLU A 164 -33.56 -118.41 14.93
N ALA A 165 -32.54 -117.73 14.39
CA ALA A 165 -31.75 -118.21 13.25
C ALA A 165 -30.46 -117.38 13.09
N GLU A 166 -29.32 -117.99 13.42
CA GLU A 166 -27.96 -117.51 13.11
C GLU A 166 -27.62 -117.82 11.65
N VAL A 167 -27.03 -116.89 10.85
CA VAL A 167 -25.84 -116.99 9.93
C VAL A 167 -25.61 -115.63 9.16
N PRO A 168 -24.51 -115.39 8.40
CA PRO A 168 -23.28 -114.65 8.74
C PRO A 168 -23.11 -113.25 8.08
N ALA A 169 -22.06 -112.51 8.46
CA ALA A 169 -21.76 -111.13 8.02
C ALA A 169 -21.24 -110.99 6.56
N PRO A 170 -21.69 -109.96 5.80
CA PRO A 170 -21.07 -109.50 4.53
C PRO A 170 -20.46 -108.06 4.60
N PRO A 171 -19.68 -107.62 3.59
CA PRO A 171 -18.49 -106.75 3.75
C PRO A 171 -18.70 -105.22 3.66
N VAL A 172 -17.66 -104.48 4.07
CA VAL A 172 -17.54 -103.02 4.20
C VAL A 172 -17.69 -102.26 2.86
N PRO A 173 -18.48 -101.16 2.78
CA PRO A 173 -18.62 -100.34 1.56
C PRO A 173 -17.48 -99.30 1.36
N PRO A 174 -17.16 -98.92 0.10
CA PRO A 174 -16.03 -98.04 -0.25
C PRO A 174 -16.27 -96.54 -0.06
N SER A 175 -15.18 -95.77 0.09
CA SER A 175 -15.14 -94.31 0.29
C SER A 175 -15.61 -93.48 -0.93
N PRO A 176 -16.24 -92.30 -0.71
CA PRO A 176 -16.80 -91.47 -1.79
C PRO A 176 -15.72 -90.72 -2.63
N PRO A 177 -15.97 -90.45 -3.92
CA PRO A 177 -15.04 -89.75 -4.81
C PRO A 177 -15.06 -88.22 -4.64
N ALA A 178 -13.95 -87.59 -5.03
CA ALA A 178 -13.61 -86.19 -4.81
C ALA A 178 -14.51 -85.14 -5.51
N GLU A 179 -14.68 -83.99 -4.85
CA GLU A 179 -15.40 -82.81 -5.34
C GLU A 179 -14.75 -82.18 -6.59
N HIS A 180 -15.58 -81.94 -7.61
CA HIS A 180 -15.24 -81.07 -8.74
C HIS A 180 -15.64 -79.61 -8.43
N LYS A 181 -14.69 -78.67 -8.44
CA LYS A 181 -14.97 -77.23 -8.37
C LYS A 181 -15.35 -76.70 -9.75
N THR A 182 -16.63 -76.39 -9.94
CA THR A 182 -17.14 -75.67 -11.11
C THR A 182 -16.97 -74.16 -10.90
N VAL A 183 -16.18 -73.49 -11.75
CA VAL A 183 -16.05 -72.02 -11.74
C VAL A 183 -17.09 -71.43 -12.69
N TRP A 184 -18.06 -70.70 -12.13
CA TRP A 184 -19.07 -69.96 -12.90
C TRP A 184 -18.54 -68.57 -13.25
N ILE A 185 -18.24 -68.32 -14.53
CA ILE A 185 -17.93 -66.96 -15.01
C ILE A 185 -19.27 -66.24 -15.29
N HIS A 186 -19.67 -65.34 -14.40
CA HIS A 186 -20.91 -64.57 -14.50
C HIS A 186 -20.81 -63.47 -15.57
N LYS A 187 -21.39 -63.71 -16.77
CA LYS A 187 -21.57 -62.72 -17.86
C LYS A 187 -22.35 -61.44 -17.48
N SER A 188 -22.94 -61.37 -16.28
CA SER A 188 -23.69 -60.21 -15.80
C SER A 188 -22.79 -59.04 -15.40
N VAL A 189 -21.56 -59.32 -14.94
CA VAL A 189 -20.58 -58.31 -14.51
C VAL A 189 -20.13 -57.44 -15.71
N ASP A 190 -20.02 -58.03 -16.90
CA ASP A 190 -19.61 -57.31 -18.11
C ASP A 190 -20.65 -56.27 -18.56
N ARG A 191 -21.95 -56.56 -18.43
CA ARG A 191 -23.01 -55.62 -18.84
C ARG A 191 -23.15 -54.41 -17.92
N GLU A 192 -22.90 -54.58 -16.63
CA GLU A 192 -22.91 -53.47 -15.68
C GLU A 192 -21.67 -52.57 -15.87
N ALA A 193 -20.51 -53.18 -16.15
CA ALA A 193 -19.29 -52.47 -16.53
C ALA A 193 -19.46 -51.69 -17.84
N GLU A 194 -20.10 -52.27 -18.86
CA GLU A 194 -20.41 -51.57 -20.12
C GLU A 194 -21.35 -50.37 -19.92
N ARG A 195 -22.38 -50.54 -19.07
CA ARG A 195 -23.33 -49.45 -18.77
C ARG A 195 -22.68 -48.32 -17.97
N SER A 196 -21.82 -48.65 -17.01
CA SER A 196 -21.11 -47.64 -16.22
C SER A 196 -20.07 -46.89 -17.07
N ALA A 197 -19.36 -47.58 -17.97
CA ALA A 197 -18.48 -46.97 -18.95
C ALA A 197 -19.23 -46.00 -19.89
N ALA A 198 -20.37 -46.43 -20.45
CA ALA A 198 -21.19 -45.57 -21.30
C ALA A 198 -21.76 -44.35 -20.56
N LEU A 199 -22.06 -44.48 -19.26
CA LEU A 199 -22.47 -43.34 -18.43
C LEU A 199 -21.30 -42.37 -18.20
N ALA A 200 -20.11 -42.90 -17.88
CA ALA A 200 -18.90 -42.12 -17.67
C ALA A 200 -18.51 -41.33 -18.93
N GLU A 201 -18.57 -41.94 -20.12
CA GLU A 201 -18.34 -41.25 -21.40
C GLU A 201 -19.34 -40.12 -21.63
N ARG A 202 -20.63 -40.34 -21.34
CA ARG A 202 -21.65 -39.28 -21.45
C ARG A 202 -21.40 -38.14 -20.47
N GLN A 203 -20.97 -38.44 -19.25
CA GLN A 203 -20.61 -37.44 -18.25
C GLN A 203 -19.38 -36.64 -18.68
N ALA A 204 -18.34 -37.30 -19.18
CA ALA A 204 -17.14 -36.65 -19.73
C ALA A 204 -17.50 -35.71 -20.89
N ALA A 205 -18.27 -36.19 -21.87
CA ALA A 205 -18.72 -35.36 -22.99
C ALA A 205 -19.61 -34.18 -22.55
N GLN A 206 -20.39 -34.33 -21.48
CA GLN A 206 -21.15 -33.21 -20.90
C GLN A 206 -20.24 -32.21 -20.18
N ALA A 207 -19.21 -32.68 -19.46
CA ALA A 207 -18.23 -31.85 -18.79
C ALA A 207 -17.42 -31.03 -19.79
N GLU A 208 -16.95 -31.63 -20.89
CA GLU A 208 -16.27 -30.92 -21.98
C GLU A 208 -17.14 -29.81 -22.58
N ARG A 209 -18.40 -30.12 -22.92
CA ARG A 209 -19.34 -29.11 -23.43
C ARG A 209 -19.65 -27.99 -22.43
N ARG A 210 -19.52 -28.24 -21.11
CA ARG A 210 -19.65 -27.20 -20.08
C ARG A 210 -18.37 -26.36 -20.02
N ALA A 211 -17.21 -26.99 -20.09
CA ALA A 211 -15.91 -26.32 -20.12
C ALA A 211 -15.77 -25.40 -21.35
N GLU A 212 -16.10 -25.88 -22.55
CA GLU A 212 -16.08 -25.07 -23.78
C GLU A 212 -17.03 -23.86 -23.70
N ARG A 213 -18.23 -24.05 -23.13
CA ARG A 213 -19.18 -22.95 -22.91
C ARG A 213 -18.64 -21.95 -21.90
N GLY A 214 -18.00 -22.42 -20.83
CA GLY A 214 -17.32 -21.57 -19.85
C GLY A 214 -16.18 -20.76 -20.47
N GLN A 215 -15.34 -21.40 -21.30
CA GLN A 215 -14.26 -20.72 -22.04
C GLN A 215 -14.80 -19.64 -22.96
N ARG A 216 -15.81 -19.93 -23.79
CA ARG A 216 -16.44 -18.92 -24.67
C ARG A 216 -17.08 -17.77 -23.90
N GLN A 217 -17.65 -18.03 -22.72
CA GLN A 217 -18.18 -16.97 -21.87
C GLN A 217 -17.06 -16.09 -21.30
N MET A 218 -15.96 -16.70 -20.84
CA MET A 218 -14.79 -15.99 -20.33
C MET A 218 -14.15 -15.13 -21.43
N GLU A 219 -13.95 -15.67 -22.64
CA GLU A 219 -13.42 -14.92 -23.79
C GLU A 219 -14.27 -13.68 -24.09
N ARG A 220 -15.60 -13.84 -24.16
CA ARG A 220 -16.53 -12.71 -24.36
C ARG A 220 -16.48 -11.69 -23.23
N GLN A 221 -16.26 -12.14 -21.99
CA GLN A 221 -16.11 -11.24 -20.85
C GLN A 221 -14.81 -10.44 -20.94
N VAL A 222 -13.70 -11.11 -21.28
CA VAL A 222 -12.40 -10.47 -21.50
C VAL A 222 -12.47 -9.46 -22.65
N GLU A 223 -13.10 -9.81 -23.76
CA GLU A 223 -13.30 -8.91 -24.91
C GLU A 223 -14.14 -7.66 -24.54
N ARG A 224 -15.19 -7.83 -23.73
CA ARG A 224 -15.98 -6.70 -23.23
C ARG A 224 -15.16 -5.82 -22.28
N GLN A 225 -14.37 -6.43 -21.41
CA GLN A 225 -13.50 -5.72 -20.48
C GLN A 225 -12.40 -4.95 -21.21
N SER A 226 -11.77 -5.53 -22.24
CA SER A 226 -10.76 -4.87 -23.06
C SER A 226 -11.36 -3.70 -23.83
N ALA A 227 -12.51 -3.89 -24.49
CA ALA A 227 -13.20 -2.82 -25.20
C ALA A 227 -13.63 -1.67 -24.28
N GLN A 228 -14.04 -1.97 -23.04
CA GLN A 228 -14.35 -0.95 -22.04
C GLN A 228 -13.09 -0.22 -21.58
N ALA A 229 -12.00 -0.94 -21.32
CA ALA A 229 -10.72 -0.37 -20.92
C ALA A 229 -10.16 0.57 -22.01
N GLU A 230 -10.25 0.19 -23.28
CA GLU A 230 -9.86 1.03 -24.42
C GLU A 230 -10.68 2.33 -24.49
N ARG A 231 -12.01 2.26 -24.29
CA ARG A 231 -12.87 3.45 -24.26
C ARG A 231 -12.50 4.37 -23.10
N GLN A 232 -12.23 3.80 -21.92
CA GLN A 232 -11.81 4.58 -20.76
C GLN A 232 -10.44 5.22 -20.97
N ALA A 233 -9.49 4.50 -21.57
CA ALA A 233 -8.18 5.04 -21.94
C ALA A 233 -8.32 6.21 -22.93
N ALA A 234 -9.11 6.05 -24.00
CA ALA A 234 -9.36 7.11 -24.96
C ALA A 234 -10.04 8.34 -24.33
N GLN A 235 -10.97 8.15 -23.38
CA GLN A 235 -11.58 9.26 -22.65
C GLN A 235 -10.56 9.95 -21.73
N ALA A 236 -9.72 9.19 -21.03
CA ALA A 236 -8.67 9.72 -20.18
C ALA A 236 -7.66 10.55 -21.00
N GLU A 237 -7.27 10.08 -22.18
CA GLU A 237 -6.41 10.81 -23.11
C GLU A 237 -7.03 12.13 -23.57
N ARG A 238 -8.32 12.14 -23.92
CA ARG A 238 -9.05 13.38 -24.27
C ARG A 238 -9.07 14.38 -23.11
N MET A 239 -9.41 13.92 -21.90
CA MET A 239 -9.40 14.77 -20.71
C MET A 239 -8.00 15.30 -20.41
N ALA A 240 -6.96 14.48 -20.57
CA ALA A 240 -5.58 14.90 -20.39
C ALA A 240 -5.16 15.94 -21.44
N ALA A 241 -5.53 15.76 -22.71
CA ALA A 241 -5.26 16.72 -23.77
C ALA A 241 -5.96 18.06 -23.53
N GLU A 242 -7.23 18.05 -23.11
CA GLU A 242 -7.97 19.26 -22.75
C GLU A 242 -7.35 19.97 -21.53
N ALA A 243 -6.96 19.21 -20.50
CA ALA A 243 -6.30 19.74 -19.32
C ALA A 243 -4.94 20.37 -19.67
N MET A 244 -4.15 19.71 -20.52
CA MET A 244 -2.88 20.25 -21.02
C MET A 244 -3.07 21.50 -21.89
N ALA A 245 -4.10 21.55 -22.74
CA ALA A 245 -4.40 22.70 -23.57
C ALA A 245 -4.80 23.95 -22.74
N ARG A 246 -5.38 23.73 -21.56
CA ARG A 246 -5.76 24.77 -20.59
C ARG A 246 -4.73 25.01 -19.49
N ALA A 247 -3.62 24.26 -19.49
CA ALA A 247 -2.60 24.37 -18.47
C ALA A 247 -2.01 25.80 -18.46
N PRO A 248 -1.77 26.37 -17.26
CA PRO A 248 -1.13 27.67 -17.16
C PRO A 248 0.29 27.61 -17.73
N LYS A 249 0.65 28.60 -18.53
CA LYS A 249 2.00 28.80 -19.05
C LYS A 249 2.73 29.84 -18.22
N VAL A 250 4.03 29.65 -18.05
CA VAL A 250 4.90 30.60 -17.38
C VAL A 250 5.69 31.35 -18.45
N GLU A 251 5.60 32.66 -18.43
CA GLU A 251 6.38 33.55 -19.29
C GLU A 251 7.34 34.36 -18.42
N GLU A 252 8.59 34.47 -18.86
CA GLU A 252 9.62 35.27 -18.20
C GLU A 252 9.98 36.45 -19.11
N SER A 253 10.05 37.64 -18.54
CA SER A 253 10.47 38.85 -19.23
C SER A 253 11.33 39.71 -18.30
N VAL A 254 12.09 40.64 -18.86
CA VAL A 254 12.88 41.60 -18.10
C VAL A 254 12.37 43.00 -18.44
N THR A 255 12.06 43.80 -17.44
CA THR A 255 11.64 45.19 -17.64
C THR A 255 12.81 46.04 -18.09
N ARG A 256 12.52 47.24 -18.59
CA ARG A 256 13.54 48.23 -18.97
C ARG A 256 14.48 48.58 -17.80
N ASP A 257 13.97 48.49 -16.58
CA ASP A 257 14.69 48.76 -15.34
C ASP A 257 15.50 47.54 -14.84
N GLY A 258 15.59 46.47 -15.65
CA GLY A 258 16.37 45.26 -15.32
C GLY A 258 15.67 44.25 -14.41
N LYS A 259 14.43 44.53 -13.96
CA LYS A 259 13.68 43.66 -13.05
C LYS A 259 13.10 42.46 -13.80
N LYS A 260 13.18 41.27 -13.20
CA LYS A 260 12.63 40.05 -13.81
C LYS A 260 11.15 39.93 -13.48
N VAL A 261 10.34 39.68 -14.50
CA VAL A 261 8.88 39.55 -14.38
C VAL A 261 8.45 38.19 -14.89
N ILE A 262 7.80 37.44 -14.01
CA ILE A 262 7.23 36.12 -14.26
C ILE A 262 5.71 36.26 -14.34
N ARG A 263 5.13 35.92 -15.49
CA ARG A 263 3.67 35.91 -15.69
C ARG A 263 3.16 34.48 -15.81
N ILE A 264 2.11 34.18 -15.07
CA ILE A 264 1.34 32.96 -15.22
C ILE A 264 0.12 33.28 -16.08
N VAL A 265 0.17 32.79 -17.32
CA VAL A 265 -0.83 33.05 -18.35
C VAL A 265 -1.69 31.81 -18.52
N GLN A 266 -3.01 32.00 -18.46
CA GLN A 266 -3.97 30.92 -18.67
C GLN A 266 -4.82 31.22 -19.91
N LYS A 267 -5.05 30.21 -20.75
CA LYS A 267 -5.96 30.34 -21.89
C LYS A 267 -7.41 30.28 -21.40
N SER A 268 -8.17 31.34 -21.64
CA SER A 268 -9.62 31.38 -21.36
C SER A 268 -10.39 30.43 -22.28
N ARG A 269 -11.66 30.17 -21.97
CA ARG A 269 -12.59 29.39 -22.81
C ARG A 269 -12.70 29.97 -24.23
N ASP A 270 -12.58 31.29 -24.37
CA ASP A 270 -12.64 32.02 -25.65
C ASP A 270 -11.31 32.01 -26.43
N GLY A 271 -10.33 31.24 -25.96
CA GLY A 271 -9.01 31.13 -26.60
C GLY A 271 -8.06 32.30 -26.36
N LYS A 272 -8.51 33.39 -25.72
CA LYS A 272 -7.68 34.52 -25.30
C LYS A 272 -6.76 34.14 -24.15
N GLN A 273 -5.53 34.63 -24.19
CA GLN A 273 -4.59 34.53 -23.08
C GLN A 273 -4.93 35.57 -22.02
N VAL A 274 -5.04 35.13 -20.76
CA VAL A 274 -5.33 36.00 -19.62
C VAL A 274 -4.23 35.81 -18.59
N VAL A 275 -3.59 36.90 -18.19
CA VAL A 275 -2.61 36.89 -17.09
C VAL A 275 -3.40 36.71 -15.79
N LYS A 276 -3.14 35.60 -15.09
CA LYS A 276 -3.76 35.31 -13.79
C LYS A 276 -2.91 35.80 -12.63
N GLN A 277 -1.60 35.72 -12.81
CA GLN A 277 -0.65 36.12 -11.79
C GLN A 277 0.56 36.75 -12.46
N GLU A 278 1.00 37.87 -11.92
CA GLU A 278 2.22 38.55 -12.32
C GLU A 278 3.12 38.71 -11.10
N MET A 279 4.38 38.32 -11.24
CA MET A 279 5.37 38.31 -10.18
C MET A 279 6.60 39.07 -10.62
N VAL A 280 6.98 40.11 -9.89
CA VAL A 280 8.19 40.90 -10.17
C VAL A 280 9.24 40.56 -9.13
N LEU A 281 10.41 40.11 -9.57
CA LEU A 281 11.58 39.97 -8.71
C LEU A 281 12.30 41.31 -8.70
N ASP A 282 12.38 41.89 -7.52
CA ASP A 282 12.98 43.19 -7.28
C ASP A 282 14.17 43.00 -6.32
N GLU A 283 15.37 43.36 -6.78
CA GLU A 283 16.61 43.30 -5.99
C GLU A 283 16.78 44.56 -5.13
N ASP A 284 16.08 45.65 -5.48
CA ASP A 284 16.19 46.94 -4.79
C ASP A 284 15.43 46.95 -3.46
N CYS A 285 14.56 45.96 -3.21
CA CYS A 285 13.81 45.87 -1.97
C CYS A 285 14.28 44.74 -1.04
N PRO A 286 14.20 44.93 0.29
CA PRO A 286 14.62 43.94 1.28
C PRO A 286 13.76 42.67 1.23
N ALA A 287 14.38 41.49 1.26
CA ALA A 287 13.70 40.20 1.13
C ALA A 287 12.59 39.93 2.18
N ASP A 288 12.61 40.62 3.32
CA ASP A 288 11.61 40.55 4.38
C ASP A 288 10.41 41.51 4.20
N SER A 289 10.28 42.14 3.03
CA SER A 289 9.21 43.10 2.71
C SER A 289 8.37 42.80 1.45
N PRO A 290 7.86 41.57 1.28
CA PRO A 290 7.08 41.22 0.09
C PRO A 290 5.81 42.07 0.00
N ARG A 291 5.45 42.49 -1.22
CA ARG A 291 4.22 43.23 -1.50
C ARG A 291 3.35 42.43 -2.43
N SER A 292 2.07 42.22 -2.08
CA SER A 292 1.11 41.57 -2.96
C SER A 292 -0.19 42.36 -2.98
N THR A 293 -0.74 42.51 -4.18
CA THR A 293 -2.09 43.04 -4.39
C THR A 293 -2.90 42.03 -5.20
N ARG A 294 -4.22 42.04 -5.03
CA ARG A 294 -5.13 41.15 -5.74
C ARG A 294 -6.33 41.95 -6.20
N ASP A 295 -6.54 41.98 -7.51
CA ASP A 295 -7.70 42.59 -8.12
C ASP A 295 -8.55 41.50 -8.80
N GLY A 296 -9.59 41.07 -8.09
CA GLY A 296 -10.47 39.98 -8.50
C GLY A 296 -9.70 38.68 -8.84
N SER A 297 -9.59 38.39 -10.13
CA SER A 297 -8.95 37.18 -10.66
C SER A 297 -7.48 37.34 -11.06
N HIS A 298 -6.93 38.55 -10.94
CA HIS A 298 -5.54 38.87 -11.22
C HIS A 298 -4.80 39.16 -9.90
N SER A 299 -3.70 38.45 -9.64
CA SER A 299 -2.80 38.76 -8.53
C SER A 299 -1.48 39.34 -9.03
N TRP A 300 -1.02 40.40 -8.38
CA TRP A 300 0.28 40.99 -8.61
C TRP A 300 1.12 40.85 -7.35
N THR A 301 2.34 40.32 -7.47
CA THR A 301 3.24 40.09 -6.34
C THR A 301 4.63 40.62 -6.67
N VAL A 302 5.19 41.46 -5.80
CA VAL A 302 6.60 41.84 -5.82
C VAL A 302 7.33 40.96 -4.82
N ILE A 303 8.25 40.15 -5.32
CA ILE A 303 9.18 39.34 -4.52
C ILE A 303 10.46 40.15 -4.37
N CYS A 304 10.69 40.60 -3.15
CA CYS A 304 11.94 41.24 -2.78
C CYS A 304 13.04 40.20 -2.62
N THR A 305 14.18 40.43 -3.25
CA THR A 305 15.33 39.52 -3.26
C THR A 305 16.62 40.16 -2.75
N GLY A 306 16.57 41.44 -2.38
CA GLY A 306 17.67 42.15 -1.74
C GLY A 306 17.96 41.68 -0.32
N ALA A 307 19.02 42.24 0.30
CA ALA A 307 19.41 41.86 1.66
C ALA A 307 18.29 42.18 2.67
N PRO A 308 17.97 41.27 3.61
CA PRO A 308 16.87 41.48 4.56
C PRO A 308 17.24 42.57 5.59
N LYS A 309 16.27 43.37 6.05
CA LYS A 309 16.50 44.46 7.01
C LYS A 309 17.12 43.95 8.31
N VAL A 310 16.75 42.75 8.73
CA VAL A 310 17.30 42.09 9.92
C VAL A 310 18.81 41.86 9.79
N ALA A 311 19.31 41.47 8.61
CA ALA A 311 20.74 41.28 8.39
C ALA A 311 21.49 42.62 8.43
N MET A 312 20.95 43.66 7.77
CA MET A 312 21.54 45.01 7.81
C MET A 312 21.61 45.54 9.26
N THR A 313 20.54 45.38 10.03
CA THR A 313 20.50 45.80 11.44
C THR A 313 21.51 45.02 12.29
N ALA A 314 21.68 43.72 12.03
CA ALA A 314 22.67 42.89 12.72
C ALA A 314 24.10 43.34 12.40
N THR A 315 24.40 43.70 11.15
CA THR A 315 25.70 44.23 10.73
C THR A 315 26.03 45.53 11.48
N ILE A 316 25.10 46.49 11.53
CA ILE A 316 25.30 47.74 12.27
C ILE A 316 25.55 47.48 13.75
N LYS A 317 24.79 46.54 14.36
CA LYS A 317 24.98 46.16 15.76
C LYS A 317 26.35 45.52 15.99
N ALA A 318 26.81 44.67 15.07
CA ALA A 318 28.13 44.04 15.14
C ALA A 318 29.26 45.08 15.03
N LEU A 319 29.16 46.04 14.10
CA LEU A 319 30.13 47.13 13.96
C LEU A 319 30.18 48.02 15.22
N LYS A 320 29.03 48.37 15.80
CA LYS A 320 28.97 49.10 17.08
C LYS A 320 29.60 48.32 18.23
N SER A 321 29.38 47.01 18.28
CA SER A 321 30.02 46.13 19.27
C SER A 321 31.53 46.07 19.07
N ALA A 322 32.01 45.96 17.83
CA ALA A 322 33.44 45.98 17.50
C ALA A 322 34.08 47.30 17.94
N ARG A 323 33.42 48.43 17.67
CA ARG A 323 33.85 49.75 18.13
C ARG A 323 33.98 49.80 19.66
N GLN A 324 32.97 49.31 20.39
CA GLN A 324 33.03 49.25 21.86
C GLN A 324 34.19 48.38 22.36
N ALA A 325 34.46 47.26 21.70
CA ALA A 325 35.60 46.40 22.04
C ALA A 325 36.94 47.16 21.87
N ILE A 326 37.13 47.86 20.75
CA ILE A 326 38.33 48.68 20.50
C ILE A 326 38.48 49.81 21.53
N VAL A 327 37.39 50.46 21.93
CA VAL A 327 37.42 51.47 23.01
C VAL A 327 37.88 50.85 24.33
N SER A 328 37.43 49.64 24.66
CA SER A 328 37.76 48.95 25.91
C SER A 328 39.15 48.29 25.94
N GLU A 329 39.81 48.14 24.79
CA GLU A 329 41.14 47.52 24.70
C GLU A 329 42.20 48.43 25.33
N ARG A 330 43.01 47.87 26.23
CA ARG A 330 44.01 48.63 26.99
C ARG A 330 45.41 48.54 26.39
N ASN A 331 45.68 47.51 25.58
CA ASN A 331 46.99 47.25 25.00
C ASN A 331 47.19 47.87 23.60
N LEU A 332 46.21 48.66 23.12
CA LEU A 332 46.25 49.30 21.82
C LEU A 332 46.79 50.73 21.94
N GLY A 333 47.82 51.05 21.16
CA GLY A 333 48.40 52.40 21.06
C GLY A 333 47.37 53.45 20.63
N GLU A 334 47.52 54.68 21.10
CA GLU A 334 46.53 55.75 20.91
C GLU A 334 46.29 56.08 19.43
N ASP A 335 47.35 56.17 18.64
CA ASP A 335 47.27 56.47 17.20
C ASP A 335 46.52 55.37 16.44
N VAL A 336 46.85 54.10 16.70
CA VAL A 336 46.22 52.94 16.06
C VAL A 336 44.76 52.80 16.49
N ARG A 337 44.45 53.11 17.75
CA ARG A 337 43.06 53.15 18.25
C ARG A 337 42.25 54.21 17.54
N ALA A 338 42.81 55.42 17.38
CA ALA A 338 42.13 56.52 16.71
C ALA A 338 41.84 56.19 15.23
N GLU A 339 42.80 55.57 14.53
CA GLU A 339 42.64 55.12 13.16
C GLU A 339 41.52 54.07 13.01
N ILE A 340 41.56 52.99 13.81
CA ILE A 340 40.55 51.92 13.77
C ILE A 340 39.15 52.44 14.10
N LEU A 341 39.03 53.34 15.08
CA LEU A 341 37.74 53.92 15.44
C LEU A 341 37.20 54.82 14.33
N ALA A 342 38.05 55.61 13.68
CA ALA A 342 37.66 56.44 12.55
C ALA A 342 37.16 55.62 11.36
N ASP A 343 37.82 54.48 11.07
CA ASP A 343 37.38 53.57 10.02
C ASP A 343 36.06 52.86 10.37
N LEU A 344 35.92 52.36 11.61
CA LEU A 344 34.66 51.76 12.07
C LEU A 344 33.50 52.78 12.07
N ASP A 345 33.74 54.04 12.44
CA ASP A 345 32.73 55.10 12.40
C ASP A 345 32.32 55.42 10.96
N ARG A 346 33.25 55.35 9.99
CA ARG A 346 32.96 55.50 8.55
C ARG A 346 32.08 54.34 8.05
N GLU A 347 32.47 53.10 8.34
CA GLU A 347 31.72 51.89 7.97
C GLU A 347 30.32 51.85 8.61
N ILE A 348 30.19 52.29 9.86
CA ILE A 348 28.87 52.40 10.51
C ILE A 348 28.01 53.44 9.79
N ALA A 349 28.57 54.59 9.43
CA ALA A 349 27.85 55.64 8.71
C ALA A 349 27.40 55.18 7.32
N ASP A 350 28.28 54.50 6.58
CA ASP A 350 27.98 53.94 5.26
C ASP A 350 26.90 52.87 5.35
N ALA A 351 26.99 51.93 6.30
CA ALA A 351 25.96 50.92 6.54
C ALA A 351 24.60 51.53 6.93
N PHE A 352 24.59 52.63 7.69
CA PHE A 352 23.35 53.37 7.99
C PHE A 352 22.75 54.02 6.76
N LYS A 353 23.58 54.58 5.88
CA LYS A 353 23.15 55.20 4.62
C LYS A 353 22.53 54.17 3.68
N GLU A 354 23.20 53.03 3.48
CA GLU A 354 22.69 51.93 2.66
C GLU A 354 21.34 51.41 3.17
N MET A 355 21.17 51.28 4.50
CA MET A 355 19.89 50.85 5.09
C MET A 355 18.73 51.84 4.84
N HIS A 356 19.02 53.14 4.71
CA HIS A 356 18.00 54.17 4.45
C HIS A 356 17.72 54.35 2.95
N GLU A 357 18.69 54.10 2.08
CA GLU A 357 18.50 54.16 0.61
C GLU A 357 17.63 53.00 0.08
N VAL A 358 17.53 51.89 0.83
CA VAL A 358 16.77 50.68 0.48
C VAL A 358 15.32 50.68 1.04
N ASN A 359 14.98 51.64 1.91
CA ASN A 359 13.64 51.82 2.49
C ASN A 359 12.79 52.79 1.65
#